data_AF-F8KPB6-F1
#
_entry.id   AF-F8KPB6-F1
#
_cell.length_a   1.000
_cell.length_b   1.000
_cell.length_c   1.000
_cell.angle_alpha   90.00
_cell.angle_beta   90.00
_cell.angle_gamma   90.00
#
_symmetry.space_group_name_H-M   'P 1'
#
loop_
_entity.id
_entity.type
_entity.pdbx_description
1 polymer ?
#
loop_
_entity_poly.entity_id
_entity_poly.type
_entity_poly.pdbx_seq_one_letter_code
_entity_poly.pdbx_strand_id
1 'polypeptide(L)' 'MILCGHTHAGQIFPFSLLVWLDQKYIYGHYHLQDCQMIVSSGCGFWGPPVRIFTKSEIVSIHLEPENQA' A
#
# COMPACT_ATOMS: atom_id res chain seq x y z
N MET A 1 13.86 -0.60 5.60
CA MET A 1 12.45 -0.23 5.28
C MET A 1 12.22 -0.33 3.78
N ILE A 2 11.09 -0.86 3.35
CA ILE A 2 10.66 -0.98 1.95
C ILE A 2 9.35 -0.19 1.79
N LEU A 3 9.30 0.74 0.83
CA LEU A 3 8.08 1.47 0.50
C LEU A 3 7.55 1.00 -0.86
N CYS A 4 6.36 0.40 -0.86
CA CYS A 4 5.71 -0.10 -2.06
C CYS A 4 4.45 0.72 -2.32
N GLY A 5 4.45 1.45 -3.44
CA GLY A 5 3.28 2.17 -3.93
C GLY A 5 2.87 1.63 -5.29
N HIS A 6 1.70 1.02 -5.36
CA HIS A 6 0.91 0.80 -6.57
C HIS A 6 -0.52 0.45 -6.12
N THR A 7 -1.52 0.37 -7.00
CA THR A 7 -2.95 0.18 -6.63
C THR A 7 -3.25 -1.21 -6.03
N HIS A 8 -2.56 -1.61 -4.98
CA HIS A 8 -2.62 -2.94 -4.39
C HIS A 8 -3.91 -3.15 -3.59
N ALA A 9 -4.59 -2.07 -3.17
CA ALA A 9 -5.99 -2.12 -2.70
C ALA A 9 -7.04 -1.99 -3.83
N GLY A 10 -6.59 -1.82 -5.08
CA GLY A 10 -7.43 -1.65 -6.27
C GLY A 10 -8.11 -0.27 -6.39
N GLN A 11 -8.54 0.05 -7.61
CA GLN A 11 -9.35 1.25 -7.90
C GLN A 11 -10.85 0.99 -7.81
N ILE A 12 -11.30 -0.25 -8.01
CA ILE A 12 -12.72 -0.61 -8.15
C ILE A 12 -13.00 -1.85 -7.31
N PHE A 13 -13.95 -1.76 -6.38
CA PHE A 13 -14.51 -2.94 -5.74
C PHE A 13 -15.67 -3.50 -6.60
N PRO A 14 -15.77 -4.82 -6.84
CA PRO A 14 -15.03 -5.90 -6.19
C PRO A 14 -13.77 -6.39 -6.94
N PHE A 15 -13.32 -5.71 -7.99
CA PHE A 15 -12.12 -6.14 -8.74
C PHE A 15 -10.87 -6.27 -7.86
N SER A 16 -10.77 -5.46 -6.80
CA SER A 16 -9.73 -5.59 -5.77
C SER A 16 -9.64 -6.98 -5.13
N LEU A 17 -10.73 -7.76 -5.08
CA LEU A 17 -10.71 -9.14 -4.55
C LEU A 17 -9.83 -10.08 -5.39
N LEU A 18 -9.75 -9.88 -6.71
CA LEU A 18 -8.87 -10.68 -7.56
C LEU A 18 -7.40 -10.41 -7.24
N VAL A 19 -7.07 -9.14 -7.01
CA VAL A 19 -5.72 -8.73 -6.58
C VAL A 19 -5.41 -9.33 -5.21
N TRP A 20 -6.39 -9.39 -4.30
CA TRP A 20 -6.20 -9.99 -2.99
C TRP A 20 -5.91 -11.49 -3.02
N LEU A 21 -6.44 -12.20 -4.02
CA LEU A 21 -6.20 -13.63 -4.19
C LEU A 21 -4.83 -13.93 -4.81
N ASP A 22 -4.33 -13.05 -5.67
CA ASP A 22 -3.08 -13.22 -6.41
C ASP A 22 -1.86 -12.67 -5.66
N GLN A 23 -2.03 -11.62 -4.84
CA GLN A 23 -0.93 -10.88 -4.23
C GLN A 23 -0.82 -11.14 -2.72
N LYS A 24 0.41 -11.40 -2.26
CA LYS A 24 0.71 -11.66 -0.84
C LYS A 24 0.66 -10.40 0.04
N TYR A 25 1.08 -9.26 -0.50
CA TYR A 25 1.13 -7.98 0.21
C TYR A 25 0.31 -6.95 -0.56
N ILE A 26 -0.76 -6.46 0.06
CA ILE A 26 -1.86 -5.79 -0.63
C ILE A 26 -2.05 -4.36 -0.10
N TYR A 27 -2.09 -4.20 1.22
CA TYR A 27 -2.31 -2.90 1.84
C TYR A 27 -1.95 -2.96 3.31
N GLY A 28 -1.22 -1.96 3.79
CA GLY A 28 -0.88 -1.78 5.20
C GLY A 28 0.62 -1.87 5.48
N HIS A 29 0.93 -1.99 6.78
CA HIS A 29 2.30 -2.06 7.29
C HIS A 29 2.62 -3.51 7.72
N TYR A 30 3.64 -4.09 7.10
CA TYR A 30 4.11 -5.44 7.33
C TYR A 30 5.49 -5.41 7.98
N HIS A 31 5.68 -6.25 9.00
CA HIS A 31 6.98 -6.50 9.59
C HIS A 31 7.58 -7.74 8.95
N LEU A 32 8.61 -7.55 8.12
CA LEU A 32 9.49 -8.63 7.69
C LEU A 32 10.72 -8.64 8.61
N GLN A 33 11.39 -9.80 8.69
CA GLN A 33 12.49 -10.08 9.62
C GLN A 33 13.40 -8.88 9.89
N ASP A 34 14.12 -8.41 8.86
CA ASP A 34 15.07 -7.30 8.98
C ASP A 34 14.54 -5.99 8.38
N CYS A 35 13.26 -5.93 7.99
CA CYS A 35 12.71 -4.72 7.38
C CYS A 35 11.20 -4.54 7.57
N GLN A 36 10.80 -3.29 7.76
CA GLN A 36 9.40 -2.87 7.68
C GLN A 36 9.01 -2.58 6.23
N MET A 37 7.84 -3.07 5.79
CA MET A 37 7.27 -2.81 4.47
C MET A 37 5.94 -2.08 4.60
N ILE A 38 5.76 -0.97 3.89
CA ILE A 38 4.48 -0.27 3.81
C ILE A 38 3.95 -0.36 2.39
N VAL A 39 2.72 -0.84 2.24
CA VAL A 39 1.98 -0.93 0.98
C VAL A 39 0.79 0.02 1.03
N SER A 40 0.83 1.08 0.21
CA SER A 40 -0.24 2.09 0.15
C SER A 40 -1.30 1.75 -0.91
N SER A 41 -2.54 2.21 -0.71
CA SER A 41 -3.59 2.14 -1.76
C SER A 41 -3.38 3.16 -2.89
N GLY A 42 -2.43 4.09 -2.72
CA GLY A 42 -2.05 5.11 -3.67
C GLY A 42 -3.03 6.28 -3.76
N CYS A 43 -2.52 7.44 -4.15
CA CYS A 43 -3.32 8.64 -4.36
C CYS A 43 -3.94 8.71 -5.77
N GLY A 44 -3.19 8.22 -6.77
CA GLY A 44 -3.54 8.29 -8.19
C GLY A 44 -4.22 7.04 -8.77
N PHE A 45 -4.18 6.95 -10.10
CA PHE A 45 -4.85 5.93 -10.91
C PHE A 45 -3.86 5.31 -11.89
N TRP A 46 -4.01 4.03 -12.24
CA TRP A 46 -3.19 3.38 -13.28
C TRP A 46 -3.84 3.47 -14.68
N GLY A 47 -5.06 4.01 -14.77
CA GLY A 47 -5.84 4.14 -16.00
C GLY A 47 -6.90 5.24 -15.89
N PRO A 48 -8.20 4.97 -16.14
CA PRO A 48 -9.26 5.96 -15.98
C PRO A 48 -9.22 6.64 -14.61
N PRO A 49 -9.50 7.95 -14.51
CA PRO A 49 -9.46 8.71 -13.27
C PRO A 49 -10.71 8.44 -12.42
N VAL A 50 -10.96 7.16 -12.13
CA VAL A 50 -12.12 6.71 -11.37
C VAL A 50 -11.66 5.84 -10.21
N ARG A 51 -12.35 6.01 -9.08
CA ARG A 51 -12.25 5.14 -7.92
C ARG A 51 -13.65 4.85 -7.42
N ILE A 52 -13.99 3.58 -7.32
CA ILE A 52 -15.35 3.13 -7.03
C ILE A 52 -15.29 2.25 -5.79
N PHE A 53 -15.92 2.71 -4.70
CA PHE A 53 -15.98 2.03 -3.42
C PHE A 53 -14.61 1.63 -2.83
N THR A 54 -13.53 2.30 -3.22
CA THR A 54 -12.21 2.20 -2.57
C THR A 54 -11.71 3.60 -2.18
N LYS A 55 -10.65 3.70 -1.38
CA LYS A 55 -10.12 4.98 -0.86
C LYS A 55 -8.72 5.27 -1.40
N SER A 56 -8.50 6.49 -1.86
CA SER A 56 -7.15 7.01 -2.11
C SER A 56 -6.45 7.29 -0.79
N GLU A 57 -5.13 7.16 -0.77
CA GLU A 57 -4.32 7.32 0.41
C GLU A 57 -3.00 8.04 0.11
N ILE A 58 -2.53 8.81 1.08
CA ILE A 58 -1.16 9.29 1.18
C ILE A 58 -0.61 8.81 2.52
N VAL A 59 0.53 8.11 2.48
CA VAL A 59 1.20 7.65 3.70
C VAL A 59 2.24 8.70 4.11
N SER A 60 2.13 9.16 5.37
CA SER A 60 3.16 10.00 5.99
C SER A 60 4.05 9.12 6.87
N ILE A 61 5.36 9.15 6.63
CA ILE A 61 6.34 8.35 7.36
C ILE A 61 7.29 9.32 8.05
N HIS A 62 7.41 9.21 9.37
CA HIS A 62 8.43 9.88 10.15
C HIS A 62 9.52 8.87 10.49
N LEU A 63 10.78 9.22 10.21
CA LEU A 63 11.94 8.37 10.49
C LEU A 63 12.78 9.04 11.56
N GLU A 64 13.05 8.29 12.63
CA GLU A 64 13.96 8.69 13.68
C GLU A 64 15.23 7.84 13.57
N PRO A 65 16.41 8.41 13.84
CA PRO A 65 17.63 7.62 13.93
C PRO A 65 17.53 6.64 15.10
N GLU A 66 18.07 5.44 14.91
CA GLU A 66 18.27 4.51 16.02
C GLU A 66 19.18 5.18 17.06
N ASN A 67 18.66 5.42 18.26
CA ASN A 67 19.49 5.92 19.36
C ASN A 67 20.48 4.82 19.74
N GLN A 68 21.75 5.00 19.35
CA GLN A 68 22.85 4.21 19.85
C GLN A 68 23.08 4.61 21.32
N ALA A 69 22.41 3.92 22.23
CA ALA A 69 22.71 3.93 23.65
C ALA A 69 23.76 2.86 23.97
#